data_AF-A0A934B7A2-F1
#
_entry.id   AF-A0A934B7A2-F1
#
_cell.length_a   1.000
_cell.length_b   1.000
_cell.length_c   1.000
_cell.angle_alpha   90.00
_cell.angle_beta   90.00
_cell.angle_gamma   90.00
#
_symmetry.space_group_name_H-M   'P 1'
#
loop_
_entity.id
_entity.type
_entity.pdbx_description
1 polymer ?
#
loop_
_entity_poly.entity_id
_entity_poly.type
_entity_poly.pdbx_seq_one_letter_code
_entity_poly.pdbx_strand_id
1 'polypeptide(L)' 'RSDGGVWTATIPLKPGRYQYMFVIDGKQWIADPLAPEETTDGFGAQNAVLDVAI' A
#
# COMPACT_ATOMS: atom_id res chain seq x y z
N ARG A 1 -20.85 -10.52 -6.04
CA ARG A 1 -19.39 -10.77 -5.92
C ARG A 1 -18.80 -10.23 -7.22
N SER A 2 -17.82 -9.33 -7.18
CA SER A 2 -17.10 -8.96 -8.40
C SER A 2 -16.23 -10.15 -8.79
N ASP A 3 -16.56 -10.82 -9.89
CA ASP A 3 -15.87 -11.98 -10.47
C ASP A 3 -14.49 -11.62 -11.07
N GLY A 4 -13.69 -10.81 -10.37
CA GLY A 4 -12.61 -10.05 -11.02
C GLY A 4 -11.29 -9.95 -10.28
N GLY A 5 -11.05 -10.66 -9.17
CA GLY A 5 -9.74 -10.74 -8.48
C GLY A 5 -9.11 -9.41 -8.00
N VAL A 6 -9.72 -8.27 -8.32
CA VAL A 6 -9.23 -6.92 -8.06
C VAL A 6 -10.05 -6.31 -6.94
N TRP A 7 -9.33 -5.79 -5.95
CA TRP A 7 -9.88 -5.05 -4.83
C TRP A 7 -9.61 -3.56 -5.05
N THR A 8 -10.55 -2.71 -4.69
CA THR A 8 -10.42 -1.26 -4.86
C THR A 8 -11.00 -0.54 -3.66
N ALA A 9 -10.29 0.49 -3.20
CA ALA A 9 -10.72 1.39 -2.15
C ALA A 9 -10.36 2.84 -2.53
N THR A 10 -11.19 3.79 -2.13
CA THR A 10 -10.94 5.23 -2.31
C THR A 10 -10.78 5.86 -0.94
N ILE A 11 -9.62 6.48 -0.69
CA ILE A 11 -9.28 7.11 0.59
C ILE A 11 -8.90 8.57 0.32
N PRO A 12 -9.60 9.55 0.90
CA PRO A 12 -9.21 10.95 0.78
C PRO A 12 -7.92 11.18 1.59
N LEU A 13 -6.85 11.61 0.92
CA LEU A 13 -5.56 11.95 1.53
C LEU A 13 -5.25 13.43 1.31
N LYS A 14 -4.56 14.03 2.29
CA LYS A 14 -3.96 15.35 2.11
C LYS A 14 -2.64 15.20 1.33
N PRO A 15 -2.09 16.27 0.76
CA PRO A 15 -0.74 16.24 0.21
C PRO A 15 0.27 15.80 1.27
N GLY A 16 1.17 14.89 0.89
CA GLY A 16 2.14 14.29 1.80
C GLY A 16 2.67 12.96 1.30
N ARG A 17 3.62 12.40 2.05
CA ARG A 17 4.26 11.12 1.78
C ARG A 17 3.72 10.06 2.74
N TYR A 18 3.15 9.00 2.18
CA TYR A 18 2.47 7.94 2.92
C TYR A 18 3.18 6.60 2.70
N GLN A 19 3.19 5.76 3.74
CA GLN A 19 3.65 4.39 3.65
C GLN A 19 2.47 3.46 3.85
N TYR A 20 2.38 2.39 3.06
CA TYR A 20 1.29 1.43 3.15
C TYR A 20 1.72 0.01 2.81
N MET A 21 0.88 -0.93 3.25
CA MET A 21 0.96 -2.35 2.92
C MET A 21 -0.46 -2.90 2.80
N PHE A 22 -0.63 -3.97 2.05
CA PHE A 22 -1.86 -4.76 2.03
C PHE A 22 -1.81 -5.86 3.09
N VAL A 23 -2.96 -6.11 3.71
CA VAL A 23 -3.15 -7.25 4.59
C VAL A 23 -4.07 -8.25 3.89
N ILE A 24 -3.49 -9.34 3.40
CA ILE A 24 -4.23 -10.42 2.74
C ILE A 24 -4.74 -11.40 3.80
N ASP A 25 -6.03 -11.68 3.75
CA ASP A 25 -6.75 -12.59 4.65
C ASP A 25 -6.49 -12.34 6.15
N GLY A 26 -6.19 -11.09 6.53
CA GLY A 26 -5.90 -10.69 7.91
C GLY A 26 -4.60 -11.25 8.49
N LYS A 27 -3.75 -11.87 7.67
CA LYS A 27 -2.57 -12.62 8.14
C LYS A 27 -1.28 -12.20 7.48
N GLN A 28 -1.32 -11.92 6.17
CA GLN A 28 -0.11 -11.68 5.40
C GLN A 28 -0.01 -10.20 5.05
N TRP A 29 1.05 -9.57 5.55
CA TRP A 29 1.44 -8.22 5.18
C TRP A 29 2.28 -8.27 3.91
N ILE A 30 1.87 -7.54 2.89
CA ILE A 30 2.56 -7.49 1.60
C ILE A 30 2.67 -6.01 1.19
N ALA A 31 3.89 -5.54 0.92
CA ALA A 31 4.08 -4.26 0.22
C ALA A 31 3.44 -4.33 -1.16
N ASP A 32 2.93 -3.23 -1.69
CA ASP A 32 2.43 -3.22 -3.05
C ASP A 32 3.57 -3.50 -4.04
N PRO A 33 3.59 -4.66 -4.75
CA PRO A 33 4.66 -4.99 -5.68
C PRO A 33 4.69 -4.08 -6.92
N LEU A 34 3.63 -3.29 -7.13
CA LEU A 34 3.51 -2.33 -8.21
C LEU A 34 3.78 -0.89 -7.74
N ALA A 35 4.13 -0.69 -6.47
CA ALA A 35 4.49 0.63 -6.00
C ALA A 35 5.77 1.13 -6.69
N PRO A 36 5.82 2.41 -7.07
CA PRO A 36 7.00 2.98 -7.73
C PRO A 36 8.19 3.14 -6.77
N GLU A 37 7.92 3.21 -5.47
CA GLU A 37 8.93 3.37 -4.44
C GLU A 37 8.59 2.49 -3.23
N GLU A 38 9.62 1.89 -2.66
CA GLU A 38 9.56 1.13 -1.41
C GLU A 38 10.54 1.73 -0.40
N THR A 39 10.23 1.63 0.88
CA THR A 39 11.12 2.02 1.97
C THR A 39 11.16 0.93 3.04
N THR A 40 12.31 0.76 3.68
CA THR A 40 12.39 -0.13 4.84
C THR A 40 11.60 0.45 6.02
N ASP A 41 10.94 -0.44 6.76
CA ASP A 41 10.23 -0.10 8.00
C ASP A 41 11.17 -0.06 9.23
N GLY A 42 12.45 -0.44 9.05
CA GLY A 42 13.44 -0.52 10.12
C GLY A 42 13.40 -1.81 10.97
N PHE A 43 12.43 -2.69 10.73
CA PHE A 43 12.27 -4.00 11.41
C PHE A 43 12.47 -5.19 10.46
N GLY A 44 12.87 -4.91 9.22
CA GLY A 44 13.22 -5.91 8.21
C GLY A 44 12.12 -6.14 7.17
N ALA A 45 10.99 -5.43 7.26
CA ALA A 45 9.99 -5.40 6.20
C ALA A 45 10.16 -4.16 5.31
N GLN A 46 9.46 -4.18 4.18
CA GLN A 46 9.39 -3.06 3.24
C GLN A 46 7.95 -2.57 3.17
N ASN A 47 7.79 -1.25 3.08
CA ASN A 47 6.52 -0.58 2.88
C ASN A 47 6.52 0.07 1.49
N ALA A 48 5.39 0.02 0.81
CA ALA A 48 5.18 0.81 -0.39
C ALA A 48 5.02 2.30 -0.01
N VAL A 49 5.59 3.17 -0.83
CA VAL A 49 5.51 4.63 -0.66
C VAL A 49 4.53 5.21 -1.68
N LEU A 50 3.70 6.12 -1.20
CA LEU A 50 2.78 6.92 -2.01
C LEU A 50 3.02 8.40 -1.72
N ASP A 51 3.48 9.14 -2.73
CA ASP A 51 3.57 10.59 -2.69
C ASP A 51 2.28 11.21 -3.27
N VAL A 52 1.55 11.93 -2.43
CA VAL A 52 0.35 12.68 -2.81
C VAL A 52 0.75 14.14 -3.00
N ALA A 53 0.77 14.59 -4.25
CA ALA A 53 1.00 15.98 -4.61
C ALA A 53 -0.28 16.83 -4.51
N ILE A 54 -0.12 18.16 -4.56
CA ILE A 54 -1.20 19.16 -4.57
C ILE A 54 -1.82 19.24 -5.97
#